data_AF-A0A359G1S1-F1
#
_entry.id   AF-A0A359G1S1-F1
#
_cell.length_a   1.000
_cell.length_b   1.000
_cell.length_c   1.000
_cell.angle_alpha   90.00
_cell.angle_beta   90.00
_cell.angle_gamma   90.00
#
_symmetry.space_group_name_H-M   'P 1'
#
loop_
_entity.id
_entity.type
_entity.pdbx_description
1 polymer ?
#
loop_
_entity_poly.entity_id
_entity_poly.type
_entity_poly.pdbx_seq_one_letter_code
_entity_poly.pdbx_strand_id
1 'polypeptide(L)'
;MKKLIVLLLLNTCTVGMAMSQIVADSVQILFQPGSSRISPISNGRALQAFTDKVRRCADNGNLDRVLVRAYTSPDGVSTVNLRLSADRCQSVADYIVSNAGVDPDLIDSDPCGIAWDRLRRLIASDHHVPGRREVLDIIDYTPVWVVDTHGNVSGSRKQRIMALKGGQTYRWLRQNFFAGLHYAVVELYVKRPENESVSKEDKPLVFESLQADKMIDTAFSQMKTPAMPTDRMMDRMPRPRIADGGCMAPRIALKTNLLYAAALLPSIELEWRLGSRWSMGVEGNLAWWKRREEHKCYQLAVTSVAVRRWFRRGSLRKGFYTGAFAGAGLYDFENGRKGYRGEGVLAGISIGYLWPVGRRFAIEAEGGGGWMMTRYKEYIPYEGHHLYVRTQNLNFYGPLRLKLSLVWLLGKRACRDKKRAGARE
;
A
#
# COMPACT_ATOMS: atom_id res chain seq x y z
N MET A 1 -40.21 -18.00 7.09
CA MET A 1 -39.51 -18.64 5.96
C MET A 1 -39.43 -17.72 4.74
N LYS A 2 -38.78 -16.55 4.85
CA LYS A 2 -38.57 -15.59 3.74
C LYS A 2 -37.16 -14.98 3.73
N LYS A 3 -36.24 -15.45 4.59
CA LYS A 3 -34.84 -14.98 4.67
C LYS A 3 -33.83 -15.91 4.01
N LEU A 4 -34.26 -17.05 3.45
CA LEU A 4 -33.36 -18.02 2.82
C LEU A 4 -33.28 -17.89 1.29
N ILE A 5 -34.17 -17.12 0.65
CA ILE A 5 -34.23 -17.01 -0.81
C ILE A 5 -33.35 -15.86 -1.33
N VAL A 6 -33.10 -14.82 -0.51
CA VAL A 6 -32.24 -13.69 -0.91
C VAL A 6 -30.75 -14.06 -0.90
N LEU A 7 -30.35 -15.08 -0.14
CA LEU A 7 -28.98 -15.61 -0.19
C LEU A 7 -28.75 -16.53 -1.40
N LEU A 8 -29.82 -17.05 -2.02
CA LEU A 8 -29.74 -17.89 -3.22
C LEU A 8 -29.71 -17.07 -4.52
N LEU A 9 -30.22 -15.84 -4.50
CA LEU A 9 -30.22 -14.93 -5.67
C LEU A 9 -28.98 -14.02 -5.76
N LEU A 10 -28.06 -14.10 -4.80
CA LEU A 10 -26.70 -13.51 -4.91
C LEU A 10 -25.64 -14.52 -5.40
N ASN A 11 -26.03 -15.76 -5.69
CA ASN A 11 -25.16 -16.81 -6.23
C ASN A 11 -25.49 -17.22 -7.67
N THR A 12 -26.40 -16.51 -8.36
CA THR A 12 -26.82 -16.84 -9.73
C THR A 12 -26.60 -15.70 -10.73
N CYS A 13 -25.46 -15.01 -10.61
CA CYS A 13 -24.97 -14.09 -11.65
C CYS A 13 -23.45 -14.20 -11.90
N THR A 14 -22.88 -15.39 -11.70
CA THR A 14 -21.56 -15.75 -12.27
C THR A 14 -21.58 -17.20 -12.76
N VAL A 15 -22.49 -17.51 -13.68
CA VAL A 15 -22.30 -18.63 -14.62
C VAL A 15 -22.15 -18.02 -16.01
N GLY A 16 -20.96 -18.20 -16.58
CA GLY A 16 -20.48 -17.58 -17.82
C GLY A 16 -19.47 -16.47 -17.48
N MET A 17 -18.18 -16.72 -17.28
CA MET A 17 -17.28 -17.64 -17.97
C MET A 17 -16.34 -18.31 -16.97
N ALA A 18 -16.55 -19.59 -16.70
CA ALA A 18 -15.44 -20.43 -16.29
C ALA A 18 -14.69 -20.84 -17.57
N MET A 19 -13.87 -19.93 -18.11
CA MET A 19 -12.85 -20.33 -19.07
C MET A 19 -11.89 -21.23 -18.29
N SER A 20 -11.94 -22.53 -18.55
CA SER A 20 -11.02 -23.48 -17.96
C SER A 20 -9.65 -23.26 -18.60
N GLN A 21 -8.84 -22.44 -17.95
CA GLN A 21 -7.54 -21.98 -18.40
C GLN A 21 -6.47 -23.06 -18.22
N ILE A 22 -5.66 -23.31 -19.24
CA ILE A 22 -4.47 -24.19 -19.16
C ILE A 22 -3.25 -23.28 -19.08
N VAL A 23 -2.47 -23.41 -18.00
CA VAL A 23 -1.13 -22.80 -17.92
C VAL A 23 -0.23 -23.58 -18.88
N ALA A 24 0.14 -22.96 -19.99
CA ALA A 24 0.96 -23.58 -21.03
C ALA A 24 2.46 -23.47 -20.73
N ASP A 25 2.87 -22.46 -19.96
CA ASP A 25 4.25 -22.26 -19.53
C ASP A 25 4.35 -21.25 -18.37
N SER A 26 5.50 -21.24 -17.69
CA SER A 26 5.82 -20.17 -16.74
C SER A 26 7.32 -19.87 -16.69
N VAL A 27 7.67 -18.63 -16.42
CA VAL A 27 9.06 -18.22 -16.18
C VAL A 27 9.17 -17.37 -14.92
N GLN A 28 10.25 -17.57 -14.16
CA GLN A 28 10.56 -16.77 -12.98
C GLN A 28 11.66 -15.76 -13.30
N ILE A 29 11.48 -14.52 -12.82
CA ILE A 29 12.44 -13.43 -12.97
C ILE A 29 12.88 -12.98 -11.58
N LEU A 30 14.19 -12.93 -11.34
CA LEU A 30 14.75 -12.44 -10.08
C LEU A 30 15.04 -10.93 -10.15
N PHE A 31 14.77 -10.23 -9.06
CA PHE A 31 15.03 -8.79 -8.92
C PHE A 31 16.04 -8.52 -7.82
N GLN A 32 16.87 -7.49 -8.04
CA GLN A 32 17.67 -6.92 -6.96
C GLN A 32 16.76 -6.29 -5.89
N PRO A 33 17.12 -6.36 -4.60
CA PRO A 33 16.37 -5.68 -3.54
C PRO A 33 16.19 -4.19 -3.83
N GLY A 34 14.95 -3.68 -3.70
CA GLY A 34 14.63 -2.28 -3.96
C GLY A 34 14.59 -1.84 -5.43
N SER A 35 14.81 -2.74 -6.38
CA SER A 35 14.76 -2.45 -7.82
C SER A 35 13.54 -3.09 -8.49
N SER A 36 12.98 -2.41 -9.49
CA SER A 36 12.03 -2.94 -10.46
C SER A 36 12.67 -3.25 -11.82
N ARG A 37 13.96 -2.94 -12.00
CA ARG A 37 14.65 -3.15 -13.27
C ARG A 37 14.93 -4.64 -13.49
N ILE A 38 14.54 -5.14 -14.65
CA ILE A 38 14.89 -6.48 -15.11
C ILE A 38 16.38 -6.52 -15.40
N SER A 39 17.09 -7.47 -14.80
CA SER A 39 18.48 -7.77 -15.16
C SER A 39 18.49 -8.93 -16.14
N PRO A 40 18.89 -8.73 -17.42
CA PRO A 40 18.91 -9.79 -18.43
C PRO A 40 19.91 -10.94 -18.12
N ILE A 41 20.78 -10.75 -17.14
CA ILE A 41 21.98 -11.58 -16.96
C ILE A 41 21.68 -12.91 -16.26
N SER A 42 20.70 -12.98 -15.35
CA SER A 42 20.45 -14.22 -14.59
C SER A 42 19.53 -15.23 -15.30
N ASN A 43 18.61 -14.77 -16.16
CA ASN A 43 17.57 -15.61 -16.78
C ASN A 43 17.39 -15.37 -18.30
N GLY A 44 18.35 -14.74 -18.98
CA GLY A 44 18.19 -14.28 -20.37
C GLY A 44 17.70 -15.35 -21.35
N ARG A 45 18.25 -16.57 -21.31
CA ARG A 45 17.84 -17.67 -22.19
C ARG A 45 16.43 -18.20 -21.90
N ALA A 46 16.10 -18.41 -20.62
CA ALA A 46 14.78 -18.90 -20.22
C ALA A 46 13.68 -17.87 -20.51
N LEU A 47 13.97 -16.59 -20.23
CA LEU A 47 13.07 -15.49 -20.53
C LEU A 47 12.86 -15.31 -22.04
N GLN A 48 13.93 -15.41 -22.84
CA GLN A 48 13.83 -15.36 -24.30
C GLN A 48 13.01 -16.53 -24.85
N ALA A 49 13.27 -17.77 -24.41
CA ALA A 49 12.50 -18.93 -24.83
C ALA A 49 11.01 -18.81 -24.48
N PHE A 50 10.71 -18.26 -23.31
CA PHE A 50 9.35 -17.95 -22.88
C PHE A 50 8.71 -16.89 -23.79
N THR A 51 9.39 -15.78 -24.04
CA THR A 51 8.91 -14.71 -24.94
C THR A 51 8.65 -15.22 -26.36
N ASP A 52 9.53 -16.07 -26.89
CA ASP A 52 9.33 -16.68 -28.21
C ASP A 52 8.09 -17.59 -28.22
N LYS A 53 7.79 -18.28 -27.11
CA LYS A 53 6.58 -19.10 -26.98
C LYS A 53 5.32 -18.23 -26.89
N VAL A 54 5.36 -17.14 -26.13
CA VAL A 54 4.27 -16.14 -26.07
C VAL A 54 3.97 -15.62 -27.47
N ARG A 55 5.00 -15.22 -28.23
CA ARG A 55 4.86 -14.76 -29.61
C ARG A 55 4.20 -15.83 -30.50
N ARG A 56 4.72 -17.07 -30.49
CA ARG A 56 4.13 -18.17 -31.27
C ARG A 56 2.66 -18.43 -30.92
N CYS A 57 2.30 -18.37 -29.63
CA CYS A 57 0.91 -18.52 -29.22
C CYS A 57 0.02 -17.37 -29.70
N ALA A 58 0.54 -16.14 -29.71
CA ALA A 58 -0.15 -14.96 -30.24
C ALA A 58 -0.36 -15.05 -31.76
N ASP A 59 0.70 -15.37 -32.51
CA ASP A 59 0.67 -15.50 -33.97
C ASP A 59 -0.32 -16.60 -34.42
N ASN A 60 -0.42 -17.68 -33.63
CA ASN A 60 -1.36 -18.78 -33.89
C ASN A 60 -2.79 -18.51 -33.38
N GLY A 61 -3.09 -17.34 -32.82
CA GLY A 61 -4.41 -16.99 -32.27
C GLY A 61 -4.81 -17.74 -30.99
N ASN A 62 -3.90 -18.54 -30.42
CA ASN A 62 -4.12 -19.43 -29.28
C ASN A 62 -3.77 -18.78 -27.94
N LEU A 63 -3.19 -17.58 -27.93
CA LEU A 63 -2.94 -16.82 -26.71
C LEU A 63 -4.28 -16.37 -26.08
N ASP A 64 -4.49 -16.74 -24.82
CA ASP A 64 -5.62 -16.24 -24.00
C ASP A 64 -5.17 -15.00 -23.23
N ARG A 65 -4.16 -15.16 -22.36
CA ARG A 65 -3.54 -14.07 -21.61
C ARG A 65 -2.16 -14.43 -21.08
N VAL A 66 -1.40 -13.41 -20.67
CA VAL A 66 -0.16 -13.54 -19.91
C VAL A 66 -0.36 -12.90 -18.55
N LEU A 67 -0.19 -13.65 -17.46
CA LEU A 67 -0.33 -13.12 -16.10
C LEU A 67 1.03 -12.88 -15.46
N VAL A 68 1.27 -11.64 -15.00
CA VAL A 68 2.49 -11.23 -14.33
C VAL A 68 2.22 -11.04 -12.84
N ARG A 69 2.83 -11.88 -12.00
CA ARG A 69 2.80 -11.77 -10.53
C ARG A 69 4.15 -11.36 -9.98
N ALA A 70 4.23 -10.25 -9.26
CA ALA A 70 5.48 -9.80 -8.67
C ALA A 70 5.43 -9.74 -7.15
N TYR A 71 6.58 -10.02 -6.53
CA TYR A 71 6.72 -10.17 -5.10
C TYR A 71 7.96 -9.47 -4.55
N THR A 72 7.91 -9.19 -3.25
CA THR A 72 8.96 -8.53 -2.47
C THR A 72 9.17 -9.24 -1.14
N SER A 73 10.30 -8.97 -0.48
CA SER A 73 10.52 -9.41 0.89
C SER A 73 9.70 -8.58 1.89
N PRO A 74 9.52 -9.06 3.13
CA PRO A 74 8.93 -8.26 4.19
C PRO A 74 9.74 -7.04 4.60
N ASP A 75 10.94 -6.78 4.05
CA ASP A 75 11.74 -5.61 4.43
C ASP A 75 11.08 -4.30 3.98
N GLY A 76 11.21 -3.22 4.74
CA GLY A 76 10.58 -1.94 4.39
C GLY A 76 9.07 -1.86 4.69
N VAL A 77 8.35 -0.85 4.19
CA VAL A 77 6.93 -0.64 4.52
C VAL A 77 6.04 -1.48 3.59
N SER A 78 5.02 -2.18 4.10
CA SER A 78 4.18 -3.07 3.30
C SER A 78 3.50 -2.38 2.10
N THR A 79 3.13 -1.10 2.21
CA THR A 79 2.56 -0.30 1.11
C THR A 79 3.60 0.05 0.05
N VAL A 80 4.86 0.31 0.45
CA VAL A 80 5.99 0.50 -0.48
C VAL A 80 6.31 -0.79 -1.19
N ASN A 81 6.24 -1.92 -0.50
CA ASN A 81 6.42 -3.25 -1.07
C ASN A 81 5.34 -3.59 -2.09
N LEU A 82 4.08 -3.22 -1.83
CA LEU A 82 2.99 -3.36 -2.80
C LEU A 82 3.22 -2.50 -4.05
N ARG A 83 3.65 -1.24 -3.88
CA ARG A 83 4.01 -0.39 -5.01
C ARG A 83 5.20 -0.93 -5.80
N LEU A 84 6.25 -1.40 -5.11
CA LEU A 84 7.43 -1.99 -5.75
C LEU A 84 7.08 -3.27 -6.52
N SER A 85 6.14 -4.09 -6.04
CA SER A 85 5.63 -5.21 -6.84
C SER A 85 4.85 -4.73 -8.08
N ALA A 86 4.08 -3.65 -7.98
CA ALA A 86 3.39 -3.09 -9.14
C ALA A 86 4.39 -2.56 -10.19
N ASP A 87 5.42 -1.83 -9.77
CA ASP A 87 6.47 -1.34 -10.67
C ASP A 87 7.23 -2.50 -11.35
N ARG A 88 7.39 -3.64 -10.66
CA ARG A 88 7.97 -4.87 -11.21
C ARG A 88 7.06 -5.53 -12.24
N CYS A 89 5.75 -5.63 -11.96
CA CYS A 89 4.79 -6.14 -12.93
C CYS A 89 4.83 -5.31 -14.21
N GLN A 90 4.81 -3.98 -14.09
CA GLN A 90 4.89 -3.09 -15.24
C GLN A 90 6.18 -3.30 -16.04
N SER A 91 7.33 -3.37 -15.36
CA SER A 91 8.62 -3.57 -16.04
C SER A 91 8.66 -4.89 -16.83
N VAL A 92 8.01 -5.93 -16.32
CA VAL A 92 7.90 -7.25 -17.00
C VAL A 92 6.89 -7.21 -18.13
N ALA A 93 5.75 -6.55 -17.95
CA ALA A 93 4.78 -6.33 -19.02
C ALA A 93 5.43 -5.57 -20.19
N ASP A 94 6.11 -4.46 -19.93
CA ASP A 94 6.82 -3.66 -20.93
C ASP A 94 7.86 -4.49 -21.70
N TYR A 95 8.59 -5.36 -20.97
CA TYR A 95 9.54 -6.29 -21.58
C TYR A 95 8.85 -7.30 -22.50
N ILE A 96 7.73 -7.89 -22.08
CA ILE A 96 6.99 -8.88 -22.88
C ILE A 96 6.38 -8.22 -24.11
N VAL A 97 5.76 -7.04 -24.00
CA VAL A 97 5.25 -6.29 -25.15
C VAL A 97 6.38 -6.01 -26.14
N SER A 98 7.50 -5.48 -25.66
CA SER A 98 8.63 -5.09 -26.53
C SER A 98 9.30 -6.27 -27.24
N ASN A 99 9.37 -7.43 -26.59
CA ASN A 99 10.10 -8.57 -27.12
C ASN A 99 9.20 -9.65 -27.74
N ALA A 100 7.95 -9.82 -27.32
CA ALA A 100 7.01 -10.76 -27.93
C ALA A 100 6.16 -10.12 -29.03
N GLY A 101 5.91 -8.81 -28.97
CA GLY A 101 5.04 -8.11 -29.93
C GLY A 101 3.55 -8.38 -29.71
N VAL A 102 3.14 -8.68 -28.48
CA VAL A 102 1.75 -8.97 -28.12
C VAL A 102 0.98 -7.72 -27.71
N ASP A 103 -0.33 -7.75 -27.92
CA ASP A 103 -1.24 -6.69 -27.47
C ASP A 103 -1.15 -6.50 -25.95
N PRO A 104 -0.91 -5.27 -25.45
CA PRO A 104 -0.91 -4.97 -24.02
C PRO A 104 -2.17 -5.43 -23.28
N ASP A 105 -3.32 -5.48 -23.94
CA ASP A 105 -4.59 -5.89 -23.34
C ASP A 105 -4.64 -7.40 -23.00
N LEU A 106 -3.71 -8.19 -23.56
CA LEU A 106 -3.55 -9.61 -23.24
C LEU A 106 -2.64 -9.84 -22.02
N ILE A 107 -2.09 -8.79 -21.40
CA ILE A 107 -1.19 -8.89 -20.25
C ILE A 107 -1.89 -8.42 -18.97
N ASP A 108 -2.20 -9.37 -18.09
CA ASP A 108 -2.71 -9.11 -16.76
C ASP A 108 -1.56 -8.89 -15.77
N SER A 109 -1.70 -7.91 -14.87
CA SER A 109 -0.74 -7.65 -13.79
C SER A 109 -1.38 -7.84 -12.41
N ASP A 110 -0.74 -8.66 -11.58
CA ASP A 110 -1.17 -8.95 -10.20
C ASP A 110 -0.04 -8.60 -9.21
N PRO A 111 -0.03 -7.38 -8.65
CA PRO A 111 0.97 -6.97 -7.67
C PRO A 111 0.69 -7.59 -6.30
N CYS A 112 1.44 -8.63 -5.93
CA CYS A 112 1.16 -9.40 -4.72
C CYS A 112 1.82 -8.84 -3.44
N GLY A 113 2.67 -7.81 -3.54
CA GLY A 113 3.37 -7.25 -2.39
C GLY A 113 4.38 -8.21 -1.78
N ILE A 114 4.17 -8.64 -0.53
CA ILE A 114 5.12 -9.50 0.21
C ILE A 114 4.88 -10.97 -0.17
N ALA A 115 5.95 -11.71 -0.47
CA ALA A 115 5.94 -13.14 -0.81
C ALA A 115 5.61 -14.06 0.39
N TRP A 116 4.42 -13.92 0.99
CA TRP A 116 4.05 -14.66 2.20
C TRP A 116 4.12 -16.18 2.03
N ASP A 117 3.64 -16.71 0.91
CA ASP A 117 3.61 -18.16 0.67
C ASP A 117 5.02 -18.73 0.51
N ARG A 118 5.90 -18.02 -0.21
CA ARG A 118 7.30 -18.43 -0.37
C ARG A 118 8.05 -18.35 0.96
N LEU A 119 7.85 -17.27 1.71
CA LEU A 119 8.44 -17.13 3.05
C LEU A 119 7.96 -18.26 3.98
N ARG A 120 6.67 -18.59 3.97
CA ARG A 120 6.10 -19.71 4.74
C ARG A 120 6.80 -21.03 4.39
N ARG A 121 6.96 -21.34 3.10
CA ARG A 121 7.64 -22.57 2.64
C ARG A 121 9.10 -22.63 3.12
N LEU A 122 9.86 -21.55 2.98
CA LEU A 122 11.24 -21.47 3.44
C LEU A 122 11.37 -21.67 4.96
N ILE A 123 10.45 -21.11 5.74
CA ILE A 123 10.40 -21.31 7.20
C ILE A 123 10.01 -22.75 7.54
N ALA A 124 9.08 -23.32 6.80
CA ALA A 124 8.64 -24.70 7.00
C ALA A 124 9.76 -25.70 6.68
N SER A 125 10.66 -25.41 5.74
CA SER A 125 11.75 -26.32 5.38
C SER A 125 12.98 -26.23 6.30
N ASP A 126 13.22 -25.11 6.99
CA ASP A 126 14.40 -24.93 7.83
C ASP A 126 14.10 -25.02 9.34
N HIS A 127 14.63 -26.06 9.99
CA HIS A 127 14.45 -26.30 11.43
C HIS A 127 15.22 -25.32 12.33
N HIS A 128 16.19 -24.56 11.81
CA HIS A 128 17.00 -23.62 12.58
C HIS A 128 16.32 -22.27 12.83
N VAL A 129 15.15 -22.03 12.25
CA VAL A 129 14.41 -20.76 12.39
C VAL A 129 14.04 -20.52 13.87
N PRO A 130 14.50 -19.42 14.50
CA PRO A 130 14.15 -19.12 15.89
C PRO A 130 12.65 -18.86 16.04
N GLY A 131 11.96 -19.66 16.86
CA GLY A 131 10.50 -19.53 17.01
C GLY A 131 9.71 -19.95 15.76
N ARG A 132 10.21 -20.98 15.05
CA ARG A 132 9.64 -21.52 13.80
C ARG A 132 8.13 -21.77 13.86
N ARG A 133 7.64 -22.44 14.92
CA ARG A 133 6.22 -22.76 15.05
C ARG A 133 5.41 -21.48 15.18
N GLU A 134 5.84 -20.58 16.06
CA GLU A 134 5.16 -19.33 16.35
C GLU A 134 5.12 -18.40 15.11
N VAL A 135 6.18 -18.35 14.30
CA VAL A 135 6.17 -17.54 13.08
C VAL A 135 5.33 -18.16 11.97
N LEU A 136 5.26 -19.50 11.86
CA LEU A 136 4.33 -20.16 10.94
C LEU A 136 2.88 -19.88 11.33
N ASP A 137 2.55 -19.99 12.62
CA ASP A 137 1.21 -19.66 13.13
C ASP A 137 0.82 -18.21 12.83
N ILE A 138 1.78 -17.28 12.95
CA ILE A 138 1.54 -15.88 12.59
C ILE A 138 1.23 -15.75 11.09
N ILE A 139 1.96 -16.45 10.21
CA ILE A 139 1.73 -16.37 8.77
C ILE A 139 0.38 -17.00 8.39
N ASP A 140 0.03 -18.14 8.99
CA ASP A 140 -1.16 -18.92 8.62
C ASP A 140 -2.45 -18.30 9.15
N TYR A 141 -2.43 -17.76 10.38
CA TYR A 141 -3.66 -17.33 11.07
C TYR A 141 -3.77 -15.82 11.30
N THR A 142 -2.71 -15.04 11.06
CA THR A 142 -2.82 -13.57 11.17
C THR A 142 -3.13 -12.99 9.79
N PRO A 143 -4.23 -12.23 9.63
CA PRO A 143 -4.44 -11.42 8.45
C PRO A 143 -3.24 -10.49 8.17
N VAL A 144 -3.00 -10.16 6.90
CA VAL A 144 -1.95 -9.21 6.52
C VAL A 144 -2.11 -7.90 7.29
N TRP A 145 -3.36 -7.46 7.45
CA TRP A 145 -3.78 -6.36 8.29
C TRP A 145 -4.81 -6.85 9.31
N VAL A 146 -4.50 -6.70 10.60
CA VAL A 146 -5.44 -6.98 11.68
C VAL A 146 -6.22 -5.71 11.92
N VAL A 147 -7.55 -5.80 11.81
CA VAL A 147 -8.45 -4.69 12.09
C VAL A 147 -9.15 -4.91 13.43
N ASP A 148 -9.38 -3.84 14.20
CA ASP A 148 -10.21 -3.88 15.39
C ASP A 148 -11.71 -3.94 15.03
N THR A 149 -12.56 -4.08 16.05
CA THR A 149 -14.03 -4.09 15.91
C THR A 149 -14.61 -2.79 15.34
N HIS A 150 -13.80 -1.74 15.21
CA HIS A 150 -14.16 -0.44 14.65
C HIS A 150 -13.59 -0.24 13.23
N GLY A 151 -12.94 -1.26 12.65
CA GLY A 151 -12.37 -1.22 11.31
C GLY A 151 -11.00 -0.54 11.20
N ASN A 152 -10.36 -0.18 12.31
CA ASN A 152 -9.01 0.40 12.30
C ASN A 152 -7.96 -0.70 12.28
N VAL A 153 -6.85 -0.50 11.56
CA VAL A 153 -5.71 -1.42 11.60
C VAL A 153 -5.06 -1.40 12.98
N SER A 154 -5.36 -2.40 13.80
CA SER A 154 -4.81 -2.59 15.15
C SER A 154 -3.47 -3.32 15.14
N GLY A 155 -3.12 -3.97 14.02
CA GLY A 155 -1.83 -4.62 13.84
C GLY A 155 -1.62 -5.12 12.41
N SER A 156 -0.48 -5.75 12.16
CA SER A 156 -0.24 -6.48 10.90
C SER A 156 0.49 -7.78 11.15
N ARG A 157 0.35 -8.73 10.22
CA ARG A 157 1.15 -9.97 10.19
C ARG A 157 2.63 -9.66 10.37
N LYS A 158 3.14 -8.67 9.61
CA LYS A 158 4.53 -8.23 9.70
C LYS A 158 4.91 -7.73 11.11
N GLN A 159 4.07 -6.92 11.74
CA GLN A 159 4.33 -6.42 13.10
C GLN A 159 4.42 -7.55 14.12
N ARG A 160 3.56 -8.57 14.03
CA ARG A 160 3.63 -9.74 14.91
C ARG A 160 4.94 -10.51 14.74
N ILE A 161 5.42 -10.69 13.50
CA ILE A 161 6.72 -11.33 13.24
C ILE A 161 7.88 -10.47 13.78
N MET A 162 7.82 -9.14 13.65
CA MET A 162 8.84 -8.23 14.19
C MET A 162 8.91 -8.24 15.71
N ALA A 163 7.78 -8.43 16.40
CA ALA A 163 7.71 -8.49 17.86
C ALA A 163 8.15 -9.85 18.42
N LEU A 164 8.08 -10.92 17.62
CA LEU A 164 8.37 -12.29 18.06
C LEU A 164 9.80 -12.41 18.60
N LYS A 165 9.92 -12.95 19.81
CA LYS A 165 11.19 -13.15 20.54
C LYS A 165 12.10 -11.92 20.53
N GLY A 166 11.52 -10.73 20.78
CA GLY A 166 12.27 -9.48 20.79
C GLY A 166 12.92 -9.12 19.44
N GLY A 167 12.33 -9.59 18.33
CA GLY A 167 12.81 -9.38 16.98
C GLY A 167 13.97 -10.28 16.55
N GLN A 168 14.30 -11.33 17.32
CA GLN A 168 15.30 -12.32 16.93
C GLN A 168 14.89 -13.06 15.65
N THR A 169 13.63 -13.54 15.60
CA THR A 169 13.11 -14.27 14.44
C THR A 169 13.17 -13.42 13.18
N TYR A 170 12.68 -12.17 13.23
CA TYR A 170 12.69 -11.28 12.07
C TYR A 170 14.11 -11.00 11.56
N ARG A 171 15.09 -10.75 12.46
CA ARG A 171 16.50 -10.54 12.07
C ARG A 171 17.08 -11.76 11.39
N TRP A 172 16.81 -12.96 11.92
CA TRP A 172 17.26 -14.21 11.33
C TRP A 172 16.64 -14.45 9.95
N LEU A 173 15.32 -14.24 9.79
CA LEU A 173 14.64 -14.37 8.49
C LEU A 173 15.19 -13.37 7.47
N ARG A 174 15.49 -12.15 7.91
CA ARG A 174 16.08 -11.11 7.06
C ARG A 174 17.46 -11.50 6.53
N GLN A 175 18.28 -12.12 7.38
CA GLN A 175 19.65 -12.54 7.01
C GLN A 175 19.66 -13.76 6.08
N ASN A 176 18.74 -14.70 6.27
CA ASN A 176 18.78 -15.99 5.57
C ASN A 176 17.85 -16.06 4.35
N PHE A 177 16.66 -15.44 4.39
CA PHE A 177 15.62 -15.68 3.38
C PHE A 177 15.23 -14.48 2.54
N PHE A 178 15.35 -13.25 3.05
CA PHE A 178 14.74 -12.09 2.37
C PHE A 178 15.35 -11.79 0.99
N ALA A 179 16.63 -12.11 0.78
CA ALA A 179 17.28 -11.96 -0.52
C ALA A 179 16.54 -12.75 -1.63
N GLY A 180 16.04 -13.95 -1.32
CA GLY A 180 15.34 -14.82 -2.27
C GLY A 180 13.87 -14.49 -2.53
N LEU A 181 13.32 -13.45 -1.86
CA LEU A 181 11.90 -13.10 -1.96
C LEU A 181 11.61 -11.99 -2.99
N HIS A 182 12.63 -11.50 -3.69
CA HIS A 182 12.49 -10.48 -4.72
C HIS A 182 12.41 -11.14 -6.11
N TYR A 183 11.21 -11.47 -6.56
CA TYR A 183 11.00 -12.16 -7.85
C TYR A 183 9.64 -11.81 -8.47
N ALA A 184 9.49 -12.10 -9.76
CA ALA A 184 8.20 -12.20 -10.43
C ALA A 184 8.05 -13.56 -11.10
N VAL A 185 6.82 -14.00 -11.28
CA VAL A 185 6.44 -15.18 -12.07
C VAL A 185 5.53 -14.70 -13.18
N VAL A 186 5.81 -15.17 -14.39
CA VAL A 186 4.99 -14.90 -15.57
C VAL A 186 4.38 -16.22 -16.01
N GLU A 187 3.06 -16.27 -16.12
CA GLU A 187 2.28 -17.45 -16.50
C GLU A 187 1.63 -17.20 -17.86
N LEU A 188 1.82 -18.12 -18.80
CA LEU A 188 1.20 -18.09 -20.12
C LEU A 188 -0.07 -18.94 -20.11
N TYR A 189 -1.20 -18.34 -20.46
CA TYR A 189 -2.48 -19.03 -20.64
C TYR A 189 -2.84 -19.12 -22.12
N VAL A 190 -3.25 -20.31 -22.56
CA VAL A 190 -3.71 -20.56 -23.93
C VAL A 190 -5.18 -20.94 -23.94
N LYS A 191 -5.85 -20.60 -25.05
CA LYS A 191 -7.24 -21.00 -25.27
C LYS A 191 -7.33 -22.52 -25.37
N ARG A 192 -8.34 -23.11 -24.71
CA ARG A 192 -8.59 -24.54 -24.79
C ARG A 192 -9.12 -24.86 -26.21
N PRO A 193 -8.60 -25.91 -26.90
CA PRO A 193 -9.16 -26.34 -28.17
C PRO A 193 -10.61 -26.83 -27.96
N GLU A 194 -11.54 -26.39 -28.80
CA GLU A 194 -12.99 -26.64 -28.69
C GLU A 194 -13.40 -28.13 -28.79
N ASN A 195 -12.48 -29.06 -29.08
CA ASN A 195 -12.79 -30.44 -29.45
C ASN A 195 -12.60 -31.52 -28.36
N GLU A 196 -12.32 -31.19 -27.10
CA GLU A 196 -12.30 -32.20 -26.02
C GLU A 196 -13.52 -32.09 -25.09
N SER A 197 -14.51 -32.94 -25.37
CA SER A 197 -15.66 -33.16 -24.51
C SER A 197 -15.35 -34.22 -23.43
N VAL A 198 -15.54 -33.80 -22.18
CA VAL A 198 -15.87 -34.57 -20.95
C VAL A 198 -14.86 -35.62 -20.41
N SER A 199 -14.30 -35.32 -19.23
CA SER A 199 -14.52 -36.16 -18.04
C SER A 199 -14.43 -35.31 -16.76
N LYS A 200 -15.49 -35.40 -15.94
CA LYS A 200 -15.53 -34.87 -14.58
C LYS A 200 -14.79 -35.86 -13.69
N GLU A 201 -13.57 -35.53 -13.28
CA GLU A 201 -12.99 -36.06 -12.05
C GLU A 201 -12.42 -34.92 -11.22
N ASP A 202 -13.16 -34.58 -10.17
CA ASP A 202 -12.67 -33.78 -9.05
C ASP A 202 -11.58 -34.59 -8.32
N LYS A 203 -10.32 -34.24 -8.55
CA LYS A 203 -9.24 -34.48 -7.58
C LYS A 203 -8.46 -33.19 -7.37
N PRO A 204 -8.22 -32.77 -6.12
CA PRO A 204 -7.36 -31.62 -5.85
C PRO A 204 -5.92 -31.98 -6.23
N LEU A 205 -5.42 -31.35 -7.30
CA LEU A 205 -4.01 -31.43 -7.69
C LEU A 205 -3.16 -30.68 -6.67
N VAL A 206 -2.57 -31.44 -5.75
CA VAL A 206 -1.40 -31.03 -4.98
C VAL A 206 -0.28 -30.78 -5.98
N PHE A 207 0.18 -29.53 -6.07
CA PHE A 207 1.29 -29.17 -6.95
C PHE A 207 2.61 -29.55 -6.27
N GLU A 208 3.20 -30.68 -6.68
CA GLU A 208 4.60 -31.00 -6.40
C GLU A 208 5.50 -30.04 -7.17
N SER A 209 6.13 -29.12 -6.45
CA SER A 209 7.14 -28.18 -6.96
C SER A 209 8.50 -28.84 -7.25
N LEU A 210 8.52 -30.13 -7.56
CA LEU A 210 9.75 -30.92 -7.73
C LEU A 210 10.27 -30.82 -9.17
N GLN A 211 10.81 -29.65 -9.55
CA GLN A 211 11.82 -29.56 -10.61
C GLN A 211 12.51 -28.19 -10.72
N ALA A 212 11.96 -27.14 -10.10
CA ALA A 212 12.63 -25.84 -10.00
C ALA A 212 13.68 -25.77 -8.86
N ASP A 213 13.62 -26.69 -7.89
CA ASP A 213 14.52 -26.67 -6.72
C ASP A 213 15.97 -27.13 -7.03
N LYS A 214 16.18 -27.93 -8.09
CA LYS A 214 17.54 -28.43 -8.42
C LYS A 214 18.46 -27.38 -9.06
N MET A 215 17.93 -26.31 -9.64
CA MET A 215 18.77 -25.24 -10.22
C MET A 215 19.20 -24.19 -9.18
N ILE A 216 18.53 -24.10 -8.03
CA ILE A 216 18.82 -23.07 -7.02
C ILE A 216 19.97 -23.48 -6.09
N ASP A 217 20.15 -24.78 -5.83
CA ASP A 217 21.26 -25.28 -5.00
C ASP A 217 22.64 -25.06 -5.64
N THR A 218 22.74 -25.08 -6.97
CA THR A 218 24.04 -24.92 -7.65
C THR A 218 24.52 -23.46 -7.65
N ALA A 219 23.60 -22.49 -7.61
CA ALA A 219 23.94 -21.06 -7.59
C ALA A 219 24.21 -20.53 -6.16
N PHE A 220 23.64 -21.15 -5.12
CA PHE A 220 23.89 -20.77 -3.72
C PHE A 220 25.19 -21.37 -3.16
N SER A 221 25.73 -22.44 -3.74
CA SER A 221 26.93 -23.11 -3.22
C SER A 221 28.27 -22.51 -3.66
N GLN A 222 28.30 -21.48 -4.53
CA GLN A 222 29.56 -20.89 -5.04
C GLN A 222 29.92 -19.50 -4.51
N MET A 223 29.11 -18.86 -3.65
CA MET A 223 29.55 -17.63 -2.97
C MET A 223 30.38 -17.97 -1.73
N LYS A 224 31.65 -18.33 -1.95
CA LYS A 224 32.68 -18.27 -0.91
C LYS A 224 32.93 -16.79 -0.61
N THR A 225 32.50 -16.34 0.56
CA THR A 225 32.84 -15.03 1.11
C THR A 225 34.36 -14.90 1.21
N PRO A 226 35.00 -13.87 0.62
CA PRO A 226 36.39 -13.58 0.96
C PRO A 226 36.39 -12.99 2.37
N ALA A 227 36.98 -13.70 3.32
CA ALA A 227 37.34 -13.14 4.61
C ALA A 227 38.43 -12.08 4.36
N MET A 228 38.09 -10.81 4.55
CA MET A 228 39.06 -9.71 4.57
C MET A 228 39.56 -9.48 6.01
N PRO A 229 40.85 -9.14 6.21
CA PRO A 229 41.47 -9.08 7.52
C PRO A 229 40.91 -7.91 8.32
N THR A 230 40.43 -8.19 9.52
CA THR A 230 40.00 -7.18 10.48
C THR A 230 41.20 -6.79 11.32
N ASP A 231 42.09 -5.95 10.77
CA ASP A 231 42.92 -5.11 11.62
C ASP A 231 43.57 -3.99 10.79
N ARG A 232 43.54 -2.78 11.35
CA ARG A 232 44.08 -1.52 10.79
C ARG A 232 43.26 -0.88 9.68
N MET A 233 42.20 -0.15 10.06
CA MET A 233 41.78 1.11 9.42
C MET A 233 40.59 1.75 10.16
N MET A 234 40.75 2.01 11.46
CA MET A 234 39.88 2.92 12.22
C MET A 234 40.74 4.04 12.78
N ASP A 235 41.20 4.98 11.94
CA ASP A 235 41.66 6.27 12.50
C ASP A 235 41.56 7.51 11.60
N ARG A 236 40.91 7.44 10.43
CA ARG A 236 40.68 8.65 9.60
C ARG A 236 39.32 8.65 8.93
N MET A 237 38.29 8.94 9.70
CA MET A 237 37.09 9.58 9.16
C MET A 237 36.54 10.55 10.21
N PRO A 238 36.25 11.82 9.85
CA PRO A 238 35.74 12.77 10.82
C PRO A 238 34.36 12.28 11.28
N ARG A 239 34.27 11.88 12.56
CA ARG A 239 32.99 11.63 13.20
C ARG A 239 32.11 12.87 12.99
N PRO A 240 30.86 12.75 12.49
CA PRO A 240 29.94 13.86 12.59
C PRO A 240 29.83 14.17 14.09
N ARG A 241 30.27 15.37 14.48
CA ARG A 241 30.07 15.87 15.84
C ARG A 241 28.58 15.70 16.15
N ILE A 242 28.27 14.74 17.03
CA ILE A 242 26.97 14.70 17.69
C ILE A 242 26.94 16.01 18.48
N ALA A 243 26.27 17.01 17.91
CA ALA A 243 26.05 18.26 18.59
C ALA A 243 25.34 17.96 19.91
N ASP A 244 25.94 18.48 20.98
CA ASP A 244 25.48 18.40 22.35
C ASP A 244 23.97 18.70 22.49
N GLY A 245 23.31 17.92 23.35
CA GLY A 245 22.28 18.43 24.27
C GLY A 245 20.98 19.07 23.74
N GLY A 246 20.62 18.92 22.46
CA GLY A 246 19.38 19.50 21.92
C GLY A 246 18.14 18.61 22.09
N CYS A 247 17.19 19.02 22.95
CA CYS A 247 15.86 18.41 23.13
C CYS A 247 15.24 17.93 21.79
N MET A 248 15.15 16.61 21.57
CA MET A 248 14.61 16.05 20.32
C MET A 248 13.15 16.48 20.12
N ALA A 249 12.92 17.32 19.10
CA ALA A 249 11.57 17.68 18.67
C ALA A 249 10.84 16.46 18.07
N PRO A 250 9.52 16.30 18.31
CA PRO A 250 8.71 15.26 17.69
C PRO A 250 8.88 15.28 16.18
N ARG A 251 8.97 14.09 15.56
CA ARG A 251 9.18 13.97 14.10
C ARG A 251 7.88 13.69 13.34
N ILE A 252 6.85 13.23 14.05
CA ILE A 252 5.56 12.84 13.49
C ILE A 252 4.46 13.42 14.37
N ALA A 253 3.40 13.92 13.75
CA ALA A 253 2.19 14.39 14.39
C ALA A 253 0.97 13.70 13.74
N LEU A 254 0.10 13.13 14.56
CA LEU A 254 -1.20 12.66 14.13
C LEU A 254 -2.22 13.75 14.45
N LYS A 255 -3.10 14.07 13.51
CA LYS A 255 -4.09 15.14 13.63
C LYS A 255 -5.47 14.62 13.30
N THR A 256 -6.47 15.24 13.91
CA THR A 256 -7.87 15.03 13.55
C THR A 256 -8.59 16.37 13.60
N ASN A 257 -9.38 16.67 12.56
CA ASN A 257 -10.09 17.94 12.47
C ASN A 257 -11.41 17.87 13.24
N LEU A 258 -11.49 18.60 14.35
CA LEU A 258 -12.67 18.63 15.21
C LEU A 258 -13.87 19.29 14.53
N LEU A 259 -13.64 20.26 13.63
CA LEU A 259 -14.72 20.89 12.85
C LEU A 259 -15.37 19.89 11.90
N TYR A 260 -14.56 19.06 11.23
CA TYR A 260 -15.08 18.07 10.31
C TYR A 260 -15.76 16.93 11.07
N ALA A 261 -15.19 16.50 12.20
CA ALA A 261 -15.84 15.53 13.08
C ALA A 261 -17.23 16.02 13.55
N ALA A 262 -17.39 17.31 13.90
CA ALA A 262 -18.68 17.90 14.25
C ALA A 262 -19.67 17.93 13.08
N ALA A 263 -19.18 18.03 11.84
CA ALA A 263 -19.96 17.95 10.61
C ALA A 263 -20.19 16.49 10.12
N LEU A 264 -19.94 15.49 10.96
CA LEU A 264 -20.03 14.06 10.62
C LEU A 264 -19.07 13.65 9.48
N LEU A 265 -17.94 14.33 9.37
CA LEU A 265 -16.85 14.07 8.44
C LEU A 265 -15.57 13.75 9.24
N PRO A 266 -15.44 12.56 9.84
CA PRO A 266 -14.22 12.24 10.58
C PRO A 266 -13.01 12.34 9.65
N SER A 267 -11.99 13.08 10.09
CA SER A 267 -10.74 13.26 9.35
C SER A 267 -9.54 12.86 10.16
N ILE A 268 -8.57 12.26 9.46
CA ILE A 268 -7.28 11.89 10.02
C ILE A 268 -6.21 12.45 9.12
N GLU A 269 -5.27 13.17 9.70
CA GLU A 269 -4.10 13.68 8.99
C GLU A 269 -2.83 13.24 9.70
N LEU A 270 -1.91 12.63 8.95
CA LEU A 270 -0.59 12.27 9.44
C LEU A 270 0.44 13.24 8.87
N GLU A 271 1.19 13.92 9.73
CA GLU A 271 2.21 14.89 9.35
C GLU A 271 3.61 14.45 9.82
N TRP A 272 4.59 14.52 8.93
CA TRP A 272 5.99 14.21 9.19
C TRP A 272 6.88 15.41 8.91
N ARG A 273 7.91 15.60 9.75
CA ARG A 273 8.90 16.67 9.57
C ARG A 273 9.99 16.24 8.58
N LEU A 274 10.12 16.96 7.48
CA LEU A 274 11.14 16.72 6.44
C LEU A 274 12.45 17.48 6.70
N GLY A 275 12.39 18.61 7.40
CA GLY A 275 13.58 19.44 7.64
C GLY A 275 13.42 20.39 8.83
N SER A 276 14.33 21.37 8.97
CA SER A 276 14.29 22.29 10.11
C SER A 276 13.07 23.23 10.12
N ARG A 277 12.45 23.44 8.95
CA ARG A 277 11.31 24.34 8.71
C ARG A 277 10.23 23.76 7.78
N TRP A 278 10.32 22.49 7.38
CA TRP A 278 9.38 21.88 6.43
C TRP A 278 8.74 20.63 7.01
N SER A 279 7.45 20.47 6.77
CA SER A 279 6.69 19.24 7.03
C SER A 279 5.80 18.91 5.84
N MET A 280 5.41 17.65 5.76
CA MET A 280 4.46 17.14 4.80
C MET A 280 3.45 16.29 5.55
N GLY A 281 2.19 16.37 5.15
CA GLY A 281 1.15 15.53 5.72
C GLY A 281 0.16 15.04 4.70
N VAL A 282 -0.49 13.93 5.03
CA VAL A 282 -1.54 13.32 4.23
C VAL A 282 -2.79 13.24 5.09
N GLU A 283 -3.89 13.75 4.57
CA GLU A 283 -5.20 13.78 5.19
C GLU A 283 -6.19 12.89 4.43
N GLY A 284 -6.92 12.05 5.15
CA GLY A 284 -8.09 11.35 4.66
C GLY A 284 -9.34 11.80 5.41
N ASN A 285 -10.40 12.09 4.66
CA ASN A 285 -11.73 12.38 5.18
C ASN A 285 -12.68 11.30 4.64
N LEU A 286 -13.43 10.62 5.51
CA LEU A 286 -14.37 9.58 5.11
C LEU A 286 -15.68 9.72 5.88
N ALA A 287 -16.79 9.82 5.18
CA ALA A 287 -18.12 9.70 5.76
C ALA A 287 -18.96 8.74 4.93
N TRP A 288 -19.70 7.87 5.62
CA TRP A 288 -20.50 6.83 4.99
C TRP A 288 -21.81 6.63 5.75
N TRP A 289 -22.67 7.65 5.72
CA TRP A 289 -23.97 7.62 6.40
C TRP A 289 -25.06 7.25 5.39
N LYS A 290 -25.86 6.23 5.72
CA LYS A 290 -26.96 5.75 4.87
C LYS A 290 -28.20 5.49 5.70
N ARG A 291 -29.30 6.20 5.40
CA ARG A 291 -30.62 5.94 5.98
C ARG A 291 -31.58 5.50 4.87
N ARG A 292 -31.74 4.18 4.75
CA ARG A 292 -32.50 3.52 3.67
C ARG A 292 -33.99 3.86 3.66
N GLU A 293 -34.60 4.10 4.82
CA GLU A 293 -36.05 4.37 4.94
C GLU A 293 -36.43 5.81 4.51
N GLU A 294 -35.47 6.72 4.40
CA GLU A 294 -35.71 8.13 4.08
C GLU A 294 -35.04 8.60 2.77
N HIS A 295 -34.43 7.68 2.00
CA HIS A 295 -33.65 8.00 0.79
C HIS A 295 -32.58 9.08 1.05
N LYS A 296 -31.89 9.00 2.20
CA LYS A 296 -30.79 9.90 2.57
C LYS A 296 -29.47 9.14 2.54
N CYS A 297 -28.57 9.53 1.64
CA CYS A 297 -27.21 9.02 1.54
C CYS A 297 -26.22 10.18 1.63
N TYR A 298 -25.19 10.02 2.47
CA TYR A 298 -24.07 10.94 2.60
C TYR A 298 -22.79 10.13 2.57
N GLN A 299 -22.20 10.01 1.38
CA GLN A 299 -20.92 9.35 1.17
C GLN A 299 -19.92 10.40 0.68
N LEU A 300 -18.83 10.59 1.41
CA LEU A 300 -17.75 11.49 1.03
C LEU A 300 -16.42 10.81 1.36
N ALA A 301 -15.56 10.66 0.37
CA ALA A 301 -14.21 10.13 0.53
C ALA A 301 -13.23 11.09 -0.14
N VAL A 302 -12.49 11.89 0.64
CA VAL A 302 -11.55 12.89 0.12
C VAL A 302 -10.17 12.64 0.72
N THR A 303 -9.17 12.49 -0.13
CA THR A 303 -7.77 12.37 0.27
C THR A 303 -7.00 13.59 -0.22
N SER A 304 -6.23 14.22 0.66
CA SER A 304 -5.37 15.36 0.30
C SER A 304 -3.96 15.23 0.87
N VAL A 305 -2.98 15.78 0.17
CA VAL A 305 -1.61 15.93 0.61
C VAL A 305 -1.36 17.42 0.84
N ALA A 306 -0.66 17.75 1.91
CA ALA A 306 -0.27 19.12 2.23
C ALA A 306 1.23 19.21 2.55
N VAL A 307 1.91 20.20 1.98
CA VAL A 307 3.29 20.55 2.33
C VAL A 307 3.25 21.88 3.06
N ARG A 308 3.91 21.96 4.22
CA ARG A 308 3.91 23.14 5.08
C ARG A 308 5.33 23.65 5.36
N ARG A 309 5.47 24.97 5.29
CA ARG A 309 6.66 25.72 5.66
C ARG A 309 6.41 26.48 6.96
N TRP A 310 7.23 26.22 7.95
CA TRP A 310 7.17 26.81 9.27
C TRP A 310 8.15 27.97 9.41
N PHE A 311 7.71 29.05 10.05
CA PHE A 311 8.55 30.23 10.27
C PHE A 311 9.56 30.05 11.41
N ARG A 312 9.25 29.18 12.40
CA ARG A 312 10.15 28.84 13.50
C ARG A 312 10.85 27.50 13.31
N ARG A 313 12.10 27.40 13.79
CA ARG A 313 12.90 26.17 13.79
C ARG A 313 12.40 25.22 14.90
N GLY A 314 12.25 23.93 14.61
CA GLY A 314 11.77 22.91 15.59
C GLY A 314 10.25 22.72 15.61
N SER A 315 9.62 22.77 14.44
CA SER A 315 8.32 23.40 14.23
C SER A 315 7.04 22.61 14.59
N LEU A 316 7.10 21.30 14.81
CA LEU A 316 5.92 20.51 15.19
C LEU A 316 5.44 20.75 16.64
N ARG A 317 5.93 21.77 17.36
CA ARG A 317 5.49 22.05 18.73
C ARG A 317 4.69 23.34 18.86
N LYS A 318 5.11 24.39 18.15
CA LYS A 318 4.51 25.71 18.24
C LYS A 318 4.94 26.56 17.06
N GLY A 319 4.00 27.25 16.44
CA GLY A 319 4.34 28.32 15.51
C GLY A 319 3.37 28.48 14.35
N PHE A 320 3.64 29.53 13.59
CA PHE A 320 2.95 29.85 12.36
C PHE A 320 3.56 29.07 11.20
N TYR A 321 2.72 28.69 10.24
CA TYR A 321 3.13 28.06 8.99
C TYR A 321 2.26 28.52 7.83
N THR A 322 2.80 28.39 6.63
CA THR A 322 2.06 28.44 5.37
C THR A 322 2.18 27.09 4.68
N GLY A 323 1.22 26.73 3.85
CA GLY A 323 1.23 25.45 3.15
C GLY A 323 0.56 25.51 1.79
N ALA A 324 0.81 24.46 1.01
CA ALA A 324 0.10 24.17 -0.21
C ALA A 324 -0.50 22.77 -0.08
N PHE A 325 -1.70 22.58 -0.61
CA PHE A 325 -2.40 21.29 -0.58
C PHE A 325 -2.97 20.95 -1.93
N ALA A 326 -3.07 19.65 -2.21
CA ALA A 326 -3.77 19.10 -3.36
C ALA A 326 -4.42 17.79 -2.98
N GLY A 327 -5.56 17.47 -3.58
CA GLY A 327 -6.31 16.27 -3.24
C GLY A 327 -7.34 15.90 -4.29
N ALA A 328 -7.95 14.75 -4.08
CA ALA A 328 -9.05 14.27 -4.89
C ALA A 328 -10.04 13.53 -4.00
N GLY A 329 -11.29 13.44 -4.45
CA GLY A 329 -12.30 12.72 -3.72
C GLY A 329 -13.53 12.38 -4.52
N LEU A 330 -14.29 11.46 -3.95
CA LEU A 330 -15.57 10.99 -4.45
C LEU A 330 -16.65 11.42 -3.47
N TYR A 331 -17.80 11.82 -3.99
CA TYR A 331 -18.97 12.10 -3.18
C TYR A 331 -20.25 11.55 -3.80
N ASP A 332 -21.17 11.16 -2.94
CA ASP A 332 -22.54 10.80 -3.27
C ASP A 332 -23.46 11.36 -2.19
N PHE A 333 -24.23 12.37 -2.56
CA PHE A 333 -25.21 13.01 -1.70
C PHE A 333 -26.60 12.72 -2.26
N GLU A 334 -27.45 12.02 -1.51
CA GLU A 334 -28.84 11.75 -1.85
C GLU A 334 -29.74 12.39 -0.79
N ASN A 335 -30.67 13.25 -1.21
CA ASN A 335 -31.62 13.89 -0.30
C ASN A 335 -33.07 13.65 -0.75
N GLY A 336 -33.42 12.37 -0.92
CA GLY A 336 -34.78 11.86 -1.17
C GLY A 336 -35.40 12.15 -2.53
N ARG A 337 -35.15 13.33 -3.11
CA ARG A 337 -35.73 13.76 -4.41
C ARG A 337 -34.69 13.89 -5.51
N LYS A 338 -33.44 14.15 -5.14
CA LYS A 338 -32.31 14.37 -6.05
C LYS A 338 -31.05 13.87 -5.37
N GLY A 339 -30.17 13.28 -6.16
CA GLY A 339 -28.84 12.92 -5.72
C GLY A 339 -27.75 13.41 -6.66
N TYR A 340 -26.59 13.68 -6.07
CA TYR A 340 -25.41 14.19 -6.74
C TYR A 340 -24.25 13.25 -6.47
N ARG A 341 -23.83 12.54 -7.50
CA ARG A 341 -22.65 11.69 -7.44
C ARG A 341 -21.55 12.28 -8.32
N GLY A 342 -20.39 12.52 -7.75
CA GLY A 342 -19.30 13.15 -8.47
C GLY A 342 -17.93 12.77 -7.97
N GLU A 343 -16.95 13.12 -8.78
CA GLU A 343 -15.54 13.06 -8.47
C GLU A 343 -14.94 14.44 -8.69
N GLY A 344 -14.00 14.82 -7.82
CA GLY A 344 -13.38 16.12 -7.92
C GLY A 344 -11.94 16.11 -7.47
N VAL A 345 -11.19 17.06 -8.02
CA VAL A 345 -9.83 17.39 -7.63
C VAL A 345 -9.82 18.79 -7.03
N LEU A 346 -8.95 19.00 -6.05
CA LEU A 346 -8.79 20.29 -5.37
C LEU A 346 -7.30 20.60 -5.21
N ALA A 347 -6.95 21.87 -5.29
CA ALA A 347 -5.61 22.38 -5.01
C ALA A 347 -5.68 23.79 -4.46
N GLY A 348 -4.80 24.14 -3.53
CA GLY A 348 -4.83 25.45 -2.90
C GLY A 348 -3.66 25.73 -1.97
N ILE A 349 -3.75 26.88 -1.32
CA ILE A 349 -2.78 27.33 -0.32
C ILE A 349 -3.48 27.51 1.02
N SER A 350 -2.74 27.30 2.09
CA SER A 350 -3.23 27.41 3.45
C SER A 350 -2.27 28.15 4.35
N ILE A 351 -2.82 28.66 5.44
CA ILE A 351 -2.10 29.34 6.50
C ILE A 351 -2.64 28.86 7.83
N GLY A 352 -1.75 28.64 8.79
CA GLY A 352 -2.16 28.07 10.05
C GLY A 352 -1.22 28.35 11.20
N TYR A 353 -1.73 28.10 12.40
CA TYR A 353 -1.00 28.27 13.64
C TYR A 353 -1.21 27.07 14.55
N LEU A 354 -0.12 26.59 15.14
CA LEU A 354 -0.09 25.50 16.11
C LEU A 354 0.18 26.02 17.53
N TRP A 355 -0.75 25.75 18.45
CA TRP A 355 -0.65 26.05 19.88
C TRP A 355 -0.39 24.78 20.70
N PRO A 356 0.71 24.71 21.48
CA PRO A 356 0.93 23.60 22.40
C PRO A 356 -0.02 23.71 23.60
N VAL A 357 -0.80 22.64 23.85
CA VAL A 357 -1.69 22.55 25.02
C VAL A 357 -1.06 21.69 26.12
N GLY A 358 -0.20 20.73 25.76
CA GLY A 358 0.50 19.89 26.72
C GLY A 358 1.78 19.27 26.19
N ARG A 359 2.28 18.22 26.86
CA ARG A 359 3.53 17.54 26.49
C ARG A 359 3.45 16.75 25.19
N ARG A 360 2.26 16.29 24.83
CA ARG A 360 1.97 15.45 23.67
C ARG A 360 0.86 16.02 22.79
N PHE A 361 0.12 17.01 23.25
CA PHE A 361 -1.04 17.54 22.53
C PHE A 361 -0.86 19.01 22.19
N ALA A 362 -1.35 19.38 21.01
CA ALA A 362 -1.43 20.74 20.51
C ALA A 362 -2.77 20.93 19.78
N ILE A 363 -3.19 22.17 19.60
CA ILE A 363 -4.34 22.55 18.80
C ILE A 363 -3.81 23.33 17.60
N GLU A 364 -4.39 23.08 16.43
CA GLU A 364 -4.04 23.75 15.20
C GLU A 364 -5.26 24.40 14.57
N ALA A 365 -5.16 25.68 14.23
CA ALA A 365 -6.11 26.33 13.34
C ALA A 365 -5.47 26.50 11.96
N GLU A 366 -6.17 26.08 10.91
CA GLU A 366 -5.73 26.19 9.51
C GLU A 366 -6.87 26.71 8.65
N GLY A 367 -6.61 27.73 7.84
CA GLY A 367 -7.52 28.22 6.81
C GLY A 367 -6.83 28.23 5.46
N GLY A 368 -7.54 27.84 4.40
CA GLY A 368 -6.97 27.76 3.06
C GLY A 368 -8.01 27.89 1.96
N GLY A 369 -7.61 28.53 0.88
CA GLY A 369 -8.40 28.75 -0.32
C GLY A 369 -7.70 28.19 -1.54
N GLY A 370 -8.48 27.89 -2.57
CA GLY A 370 -7.93 27.35 -3.81
C GLY A 370 -8.98 27.11 -4.87
N TRP A 371 -8.62 26.22 -5.78
CA TRP A 371 -9.40 25.80 -6.92
C TRP A 371 -9.85 24.35 -6.76
N MET A 372 -11.11 24.10 -7.10
CA MET A 372 -11.70 22.76 -7.15
C MET A 372 -12.40 22.58 -8.48
N MET A 373 -12.12 21.45 -9.13
CA MET A 373 -12.86 20.99 -10.31
C MET A 373 -13.59 19.72 -9.94
N THR A 374 -14.90 19.71 -10.14
CA THR A 374 -15.72 18.52 -9.93
C THR A 374 -16.59 18.22 -11.13
N ARG A 375 -16.70 16.93 -11.45
CA ARG A 375 -17.66 16.42 -12.42
C ARG A 375 -18.72 15.65 -11.64
N TYR A 376 -19.96 16.08 -11.74
CA TYR A 376 -21.06 15.45 -11.03
C TYR A 376 -22.21 15.07 -11.96
N LYS A 377 -22.87 13.96 -11.60
CA LYS A 377 -24.07 13.44 -12.23
C LYS A 377 -25.24 13.70 -11.29
N GLU A 378 -26.25 14.41 -11.79
CA GLU A 378 -27.54 14.53 -11.11
C GLU A 378 -28.40 13.30 -11.44
N TYR A 379 -28.91 12.63 -10.41
CA TYR A 379 -29.84 11.52 -10.56
C TYR A 379 -31.14 11.78 -9.77
N ILE A 380 -32.24 11.28 -10.29
CA ILE A 380 -33.54 11.25 -9.59
C ILE A 380 -33.83 9.78 -9.25
N PRO A 381 -34.04 9.45 -7.97
CA PRO A 381 -34.50 8.10 -7.59
C PRO A 381 -35.97 7.94 -8.02
N TYR A 382 -36.25 7.02 -8.95
CA TYR A 382 -37.61 6.67 -9.39
C TYR A 382 -37.79 5.15 -9.28
N GLU A 383 -38.70 4.71 -8.40
CA GLU A 383 -39.08 3.30 -8.17
C GLU A 383 -37.91 2.29 -8.17
N GLY A 384 -36.84 2.58 -7.41
CA GLY A 384 -35.71 1.67 -7.27
C GLY A 384 -34.65 1.74 -8.40
N HIS A 385 -34.83 2.62 -9.38
CA HIS A 385 -33.88 2.90 -10.46
C HIS A 385 -33.35 4.35 -10.38
N HIS A 386 -32.07 4.54 -10.71
CA HIS A 386 -31.40 5.85 -10.71
C HIS A 386 -31.48 6.45 -12.11
N LEU A 387 -32.41 7.37 -12.35
CA LEU A 387 -32.53 8.04 -13.65
C LEU A 387 -31.49 9.16 -13.72
N TYR A 388 -30.49 8.98 -14.58
CA TYR A 388 -29.45 9.99 -14.84
C TYR A 388 -30.02 11.13 -15.67
N VAL A 389 -30.02 12.34 -15.12
CA VAL A 389 -30.61 13.51 -15.78
C VAL A 389 -29.56 14.30 -16.54
N ARG A 390 -28.39 14.58 -15.93
CA ARG A 390 -27.36 15.44 -16.53
C ARG A 390 -25.99 15.23 -15.89
N THR A 391 -24.95 15.33 -16.70
CA THR A 391 -23.55 15.44 -16.23
C THR A 391 -23.11 16.90 -16.37
N GLN A 392 -22.61 17.50 -15.30
CA GLN A 392 -22.09 18.87 -15.30
C GLN A 392 -20.67 18.92 -14.74
N ASN A 393 -19.85 19.80 -15.31
CA ASN A 393 -18.52 20.13 -14.80
C ASN A 393 -18.62 21.48 -14.08
N LEU A 394 -18.19 21.53 -12.83
CA LEU A 394 -18.15 22.75 -12.02
C LEU A 394 -16.72 23.07 -11.64
N ASN A 395 -16.31 24.31 -11.91
CA ASN A 395 -15.07 24.89 -11.41
C ASN A 395 -15.42 25.88 -10.31
N PHE A 396 -14.91 25.65 -9.11
CA PHE A 396 -15.13 26.47 -7.93
C PHE A 396 -13.82 27.07 -7.44
N TYR A 397 -13.83 28.36 -7.14
CA TYR A 397 -12.73 29.06 -6.49
C TYR A 397 -13.23 29.63 -5.18
N GLY A 398 -12.57 29.31 -4.07
CA GLY A 398 -13.05 29.75 -2.77
C GLY A 398 -12.36 29.08 -1.59
N PRO A 399 -12.97 29.15 -0.39
CA PRO A 399 -12.47 28.48 0.79
C PRO A 399 -12.63 26.96 0.62
N LEU A 400 -11.50 26.23 0.60
CA LEU A 400 -11.48 24.78 0.40
C LEU A 400 -10.99 24.02 1.62
N ARG A 401 -10.39 24.71 2.59
CA ARG A 401 -9.78 24.08 3.75
C ARG A 401 -10.02 24.95 4.99
N LEU A 402 -10.68 24.38 5.99
CA LEU A 402 -10.89 25.02 7.28
C LEU A 402 -10.76 23.96 8.37
N LYS A 403 -9.81 24.17 9.28
CA LYS A 403 -9.47 23.20 10.30
C LYS A 403 -9.33 23.81 11.67
N LEU A 404 -9.89 23.10 12.65
CA LEU A 404 -9.50 23.19 14.05
C LEU A 404 -9.13 21.78 14.48
N SER A 405 -7.84 21.46 14.42
CA SER A 405 -7.36 20.10 14.59
C SER A 405 -6.76 19.87 15.97
N LEU A 406 -7.09 18.73 16.58
CA LEU A 406 -6.34 18.20 17.70
C LEU A 406 -5.10 17.49 17.16
N VAL A 407 -3.93 17.89 17.64
CA VAL A 407 -2.63 17.40 17.18
C VAL A 407 -1.98 16.57 18.30
N TRP A 408 -1.71 15.31 18.02
CA TRP A 408 -0.96 14.41 18.89
C TRP A 408 0.46 14.21 18.36
N LEU A 409 1.44 14.68 19.12
CA LEU A 409 2.86 14.60 18.82
C LEU A 409 3.44 13.26 19.26
N LEU A 410 3.94 12.49 18.30
CA LEU A 410 4.53 11.17 18.51
C LEU A 410 6.06 11.28 18.64
N GLY A 411 6.62 10.92 19.80
CA GLY A 411 8.07 10.95 20.09
C GLY A 411 8.43 10.91 21.59
N LYS A 412 9.72 10.69 21.92
CA LYS A 412 10.23 10.65 23.31
C LYS A 412 10.16 12.02 24.00
N ARG A 413 10.03 11.95 25.34
CA ARG A 413 9.71 13.03 26.29
C ARG A 413 10.48 14.34 26.04
N ALA A 414 9.77 15.46 26.04
CA ALA A 414 10.37 16.78 26.20
C ALA A 414 10.78 16.98 27.67
N CYS A 415 12.05 17.27 27.94
CA CYS A 415 12.45 17.85 29.23
C CYS A 415 11.77 19.22 29.38
N ARG A 416 11.17 19.44 30.54
CA ARG A 416 10.66 20.74 30.96
C ARG A 416 11.87 21.52 31.47
N ASP A 417 12.11 22.72 30.96
CA ASP A 417 12.93 23.69 31.68
C ASP A 417 12.27 23.90 33.04
N LYS A 418 12.89 23.36 34.09
CA LYS A 418 12.60 23.81 35.44
C LYS A 418 13.03 25.28 35.47
N LYS A 419 12.06 26.18 35.60
CA LYS A 419 12.30 27.52 36.14
C LYS A 419 13.19 27.33 37.38
N ARG A 420 14.41 27.88 37.35
CA ARG A 420 15.20 28.12 38.56
C ARG A 420 14.39 29.10 39.40
N ALA A 421 13.61 28.57 40.33
CA ALA A 421 13.16 29.31 41.50
C ALA A 421 14.18 29.01 42.61
N GLY A 422 14.73 30.07 43.20
CA GLY A 422 15.43 30.02 44.49
C GLY A 422 16.94 29.83 44.42
N ALA A 423 17.66 30.93 44.51
CA ALA A 423 18.73 31.08 45.50
C ALA A 423 18.75 32.56 45.91
N ARG A 424 18.06 32.84 47.02
CA ARG A 424 18.47 33.90 47.94
C ARG A 424 19.75 33.40 48.59
N GLU A 425 20.80 34.20 48.54
CA GLU A 425 21.70 34.48 49.66
C GLU A 425 22.10 35.94 49.56
#